data_AF-A0A356TGS6-F1
#
_entry.id   AF-A0A356TGS6-F1
#
_cell.length_a   1.000
_cell.length_b   1.000
_cell.length_c   1.000
_cell.angle_alpha   90.00
_cell.angle_beta   90.00
_cell.angle_gamma   90.00
#
_symmetry.space_group_name_H-M   'P 1'
#
loop_
_entity.id
_entity.type
_entity.pdbx_description
1 polymer ?
#
loop_
_entity_poly.entity_id
_entity_poly.type
_entity_poly.pdbx_seq_one_letter_code
_entity_poly.pdbx_strand_id
1 'polypeptide(L)'
;MQLEATVESDDDAVFRWTLDPAEEATCTLDADGDGIFEHSVEDCDANRSLRHSYDEEGTYHAILVARTHDGRSGQATVTVTID
;
A
#
# COMPACT_ATOMS: atom_id res chain seq x y z
N MET A 1 -0.11 14.58 1.76
CA MET A 1 -0.11 13.11 1.53
C MET A 1 1.23 12.70 0.96
N GLN A 2 1.92 11.80 1.66
CA GLN A 2 3.14 11.13 1.21
C GLN A 2 2.93 9.62 1.35
N LEU A 3 3.27 8.85 0.33
CA LEU A 3 3.25 7.39 0.35
C LEU A 3 4.60 6.87 -0.15
N GLU A 4 5.07 5.82 0.48
CA GLU A 4 6.31 5.13 0.14
C GLU A 4 6.08 3.62 0.21
N ALA A 5 6.73 2.87 -0.67
CA ALA A 5 6.70 1.41 -0.68
C ALA A 5 8.13 0.90 -0.87
N THR A 6 8.54 -0.06 -0.04
CA THR A 6 9.88 -0.66 -0.08
C THR A 6 9.78 -2.18 0.07
N VAL A 7 10.74 -2.88 -0.52
CA VAL A 7 11.01 -4.28 -0.18
C VAL A 7 11.96 -4.27 1.01
N GLU A 8 11.56 -4.84 2.15
CA GLU A 8 12.39 -4.83 3.38
C GLU A 8 13.02 -6.21 3.68
N SER A 9 12.45 -7.27 3.13
CA SER A 9 12.97 -8.66 3.13
C SER A 9 12.69 -9.26 1.74
N ASP A 10 13.32 -10.39 1.38
CA ASP A 10 13.07 -11.08 0.09
C ASP A 10 11.57 -11.29 -0.20
N ASP A 11 10.78 -11.63 0.83
CA ASP A 11 9.34 -11.88 0.73
C ASP A 11 8.43 -10.73 1.19
N ASP A 12 8.97 -9.58 1.64
CA ASP A 12 8.14 -8.55 2.31
C ASP A 12 8.14 -7.21 1.59
N ALA A 13 6.94 -6.76 1.20
CA ALA A 13 6.68 -5.35 0.91
C ALA A 13 6.21 -4.61 2.16
N VAL A 14 6.76 -3.41 2.39
CA VAL A 14 6.29 -2.48 3.42
C VAL A 14 5.89 -1.17 2.78
N PHE A 15 4.64 -0.79 3.05
CA PHE A 15 4.06 0.47 2.64
C PHE A 15 3.98 1.39 3.85
N ARG A 16 4.37 2.65 3.67
CA ARG A 16 4.34 3.69 4.70
C ARG A 16 3.64 4.90 4.14
N TRP A 17 2.85 5.58 4.97
CA TRP A 17 2.18 6.80 4.55
C TRP A 17 2.10 7.83 5.66
N THR A 18 2.09 9.10 5.26
CA THR A 18 1.81 10.25 6.12
C THR A 18 0.69 11.08 5.50
N LEU A 19 -0.47 11.04 6.14
CA LEU A 19 -1.67 11.82 5.79
C LEU A 19 -1.93 12.91 6.84
N ASP A 20 -2.79 13.86 6.48
CA ASP A 20 -3.26 14.85 7.44
C ASP A 20 -4.35 14.20 8.32
N PRO A 21 -4.20 14.18 9.66
CA PRO A 21 -5.17 13.53 10.55
C PRO A 21 -6.51 14.24 10.65
N ALA A 22 -6.65 15.46 10.09
CA ALA A 22 -7.94 16.11 9.95
C ALA A 22 -8.70 15.65 8.68
N GLU A 23 -8.08 14.84 7.82
CA GLU A 23 -8.68 14.33 6.58
C GLU A 23 -8.92 12.81 6.67
N GLU A 24 -10.19 12.41 6.84
CA GLU A 24 -10.58 11.00 6.78
C GLU A 24 -10.16 10.36 5.45
N ALA A 25 -9.51 9.19 5.53
CA ALA A 25 -8.96 8.51 4.37
C ALA A 25 -9.12 6.99 4.43
N THR A 26 -9.28 6.39 3.25
CA THR A 26 -9.26 4.93 3.05
C THR A 26 -8.03 4.56 2.24
N CYS A 27 -7.33 3.52 2.67
CA CYS A 27 -6.17 2.99 1.96
C CYS A 27 -6.50 1.58 1.45
N THR A 28 -6.22 1.30 0.18
CA THR A 28 -6.43 0.00 -0.46
C THR A 28 -5.14 -0.50 -1.07
N LEU A 29 -4.83 -1.77 -0.89
CA LEU A 29 -3.66 -2.44 -1.47
C LEU A 29 -4.14 -3.41 -2.54
N ASP A 30 -3.63 -3.22 -3.76
CA ASP A 30 -3.55 -4.22 -4.82
C ASP A 30 -2.18 -4.90 -4.64
N ALA A 31 -2.19 -6.11 -4.10
CA ALA A 31 -0.98 -6.78 -3.62
C ALA A 31 -0.18 -7.44 -4.74
N ASP A 32 -0.85 -7.88 -5.82
CA ASP A 32 -0.23 -8.60 -6.93
C ASP A 32 -0.16 -7.80 -8.24
N GLY A 33 -0.91 -6.71 -8.35
CA GLY A 33 -0.95 -5.82 -9.51
C GLY A 33 -2.00 -6.22 -10.55
N ASP A 34 -2.99 -7.03 -10.19
CA ASP A 34 -4.03 -7.51 -11.12
C ASP A 34 -5.21 -6.52 -11.29
N GLY A 35 -5.23 -5.44 -10.51
CA GLY A 35 -6.25 -4.41 -10.51
C GLY A 35 -7.43 -4.68 -9.57
N ILE A 36 -7.39 -5.75 -8.79
CA ILE A 36 -8.26 -6.04 -7.65
C ILE A 36 -7.56 -5.55 -6.38
N PHE A 37 -8.34 -5.21 -5.36
CA PHE A 37 -7.79 -4.79 -4.07
C PHE A 37 -7.99 -5.89 -3.04
N GLU A 38 -6.89 -6.42 -2.52
CA GLU A 38 -6.89 -7.55 -1.57
C GLU A 38 -7.03 -7.05 -0.13
N HIS A 39 -6.59 -5.82 0.14
CA HIS A 39 -6.66 -5.24 1.48
C HIS A 39 -7.23 -3.84 1.50
N SER A 40 -7.98 -3.54 2.56
CA SER A 40 -8.50 -2.21 2.88
C SER A 40 -8.19 -1.85 4.32
N VAL A 41 -7.66 -0.64 4.52
CA VAL A 41 -7.45 -0.04 5.84
C VAL A 41 -8.38 1.15 5.98
N GLU A 42 -9.38 1.00 6.84
CA GLU A 42 -10.22 2.11 7.32
C GLU A 42 -9.41 2.98 8.28
N ASP A 43 -9.78 4.27 8.38
CA ASP A 43 -9.09 5.26 9.23
C ASP A 43 -7.57 5.28 9.00
N CYS A 44 -7.17 5.36 7.73
CA CYS A 44 -5.75 5.44 7.36
C CYS A 44 -5.19 6.87 7.42
N ASP A 45 -5.95 7.83 7.95
CA ASP A 45 -5.69 9.28 8.06
C ASP A 45 -4.49 9.70 8.93
N ALA A 46 -3.73 8.76 9.49
CA ALA A 46 -2.54 9.04 10.30
C ALA A 46 -1.25 8.51 9.66
N ASN A 47 -0.10 8.78 10.31
CA ASN A 47 1.15 8.13 9.99
C ASN A 47 1.09 6.65 10.38
N ARG A 48 1.08 5.75 9.39
CA ARG A 48 0.99 4.30 9.59
C ARG A 48 1.81 3.55 8.54
N SER A 49 1.90 2.24 8.73
CA SER A 49 2.52 1.31 7.80
C SER A 49 1.71 0.03 7.66
N LEU A 50 1.78 -0.59 6.49
CA LEU A 50 1.25 -1.91 6.18
C LEU A 50 2.40 -2.80 5.68
N ARG A 51 2.50 -4.01 6.20
CA ARG A 51 3.40 -5.06 5.70
C ARG A 51 2.55 -6.12 4.98
N HIS A 52 3.02 -6.56 3.83
CA HIS A 52 2.46 -7.70 3.08
C HIS A 52 3.60 -8.66 2.74
N SER A 53 3.39 -9.95 2.99
CA SER A 53 4.36 -11.03 2.75
C SER A 53 3.88 -11.91 1.61
N TYR A 54 4.79 -12.38 0.76
CA TYR A 54 4.52 -13.18 -0.44
C TYR A 54 5.12 -14.57 -0.28
N ASP A 55 4.31 -15.63 -0.20
CA ASP A 55 4.82 -16.99 0.05
C ASP A 55 4.99 -17.85 -1.23
N GLU A 56 4.60 -17.32 -2.40
CA GLU A 56 4.63 -18.04 -3.68
C GLU A 56 5.68 -17.43 -4.63
N GLU A 57 6.37 -18.28 -5.39
CA GLU A 57 7.30 -17.85 -6.44
C GLU A 57 6.55 -17.01 -7.48
N GLY A 58 7.11 -15.86 -7.84
CA GLY A 58 6.42 -14.92 -8.71
C GLY A 58 7.03 -13.54 -8.76
N THR A 59 6.45 -12.68 -9.61
CA THR A 59 6.72 -11.25 -9.62
C THR A 59 5.42 -10.49 -9.43
N TYR A 60 5.39 -9.66 -8.39
CA TYR A 60 4.23 -8.91 -7.94
C TYR A 60 4.47 -7.42 -8.13
N HIS A 61 3.48 -6.71 -8.67
CA HIS A 61 3.53 -5.26 -8.85
C HIS A 61 2.57 -4.56 -7.89
N ALA A 62 2.91 -4.61 -6.61
CA ALA A 62 2.01 -4.16 -5.54
C ALA A 62 1.82 -2.64 -5.51
N ILE A 63 0.58 -2.19 -5.34
CA ILE A 63 0.15 -0.79 -5.38
C ILE A 63 -0.71 -0.48 -4.15
N LEU A 64 -0.22 0.41 -3.29
CA LEU A 64 -1.04 1.03 -2.24
C LEU A 64 -1.65 2.32 -2.78
N VAL A 65 -2.95 2.49 -2.65
CA VAL A 65 -3.69 3.71 -2.99
C VAL A 65 -4.33 4.28 -1.73
N ALA A 66 -4.07 5.55 -1.43
CA ALA A 66 -4.81 6.30 -0.41
C ALA A 66 -5.80 7.26 -1.08
N ARG A 67 -7.04 7.30 -0.58
CA ARG A 67 -8.07 8.25 -1.03
C ARG A 67 -8.66 8.97 0.17
N THR A 68 -8.58 10.30 0.17
CA THR A 68 -9.27 11.14 1.16
C THR A 68 -10.73 11.34 0.76
N HIS A 69 -11.59 11.61 1.74
CA HIS A 69 -13.02 11.83 1.50
C HIS A 69 -13.31 13.05 0.60
N ASP A 70 -12.42 14.05 0.60
CA ASP A 70 -12.53 15.24 -0.25
C ASP A 70 -12.07 15.01 -1.71
N GLY A 71 -11.65 13.77 -2.03
CA GLY A 71 -11.38 13.31 -3.40
C GLY A 71 -9.92 13.40 -3.82
N ARG A 72 -8.98 13.73 -2.93
CA ARG A 72 -7.55 13.62 -3.23
C ARG A 72 -7.13 12.15 -3.18
N SER A 73 -6.17 11.78 -4.01
CA SER A 73 -5.61 10.44 -4.03
C SER A 73 -4.11 10.45 -4.26
N GLY A 74 -3.43 9.47 -3.70
CA GLY A 74 -2.02 9.21 -3.93
C GLY A 74 -1.77 7.71 -3.97
N GLN A 75 -0.63 7.31 -4.54
CA GLN A 75 -0.25 5.91 -4.64
C GLN A 75 1.24 5.70 -4.42
N ALA A 76 1.60 4.51 -3.94
CA ALA A 76 2.97 4.00 -3.92
C ALA A 76 3.00 2.60 -4.51
N THR A 77 4.08 2.29 -5.23
CA THR A 77 4.24 1.02 -5.95
C THR A 77 5.58 0.40 -5.60
N VAL A 78 5.62 -0.92 -5.48
CA VAL A 78 6.84 -1.69 -5.31
C VAL A 78 6.77 -2.96 -6.15
N THR A 79 7.91 -3.42 -6.66
CA THR A 79 8.00 -4.73 -7.34
C THR A 79 8.69 -5.69 -6.40
N VAL A 80 8.06 -6.84 -6.17
CA VAL A 80 8.58 -7.94 -5.36
C VAL A 80 8.80 -9.14 -6.28
N THR A 81 9.95 -9.79 -6.18
CA THR A 81 10.29 -11.00 -6.95
C THR A 81 10.73 -12.07 -5.97
N ILE A 82 10.03 -13.21 -6.00
CA ILE A 82 10.29 -14.39 -5.17
C ILE A 82 10.80 -15.51 -6.09
N ASP A 83 11.98 -16.06 -5.78
CA ASP A 83 12.72 -17.08 -6.56
C ASP A 83 12.99 -18.37 -5.77
#